data_AF-A0A914NJY9-F1
#
_entry.id   AF-A0A914NJY9-F1
#
_cell.length_a   1.000
_cell.length_b   1.000
_cell.length_c   1.000
_cell.angle_alpha   90.00
_cell.angle_beta   90.00
_cell.angle_gamma   90.00
#
_symmetry.space_group_name_H-M   'P 1'
#
loop_
_entity.id
_entity.type
_entity.pdbx_description
1 polymer ?
#
loop_
_entity_poly.entity_id
_entity_poly.type
_entity_poly.pdbx_seq_one_letter_code
_entity_poly.pdbx_strand_id
1 'polypeptide(L)'
;MSRPELLPPGFDCSPILYNFDGSTIKFICKLDVPSENKNNQANVNSAFAMFRNFDKRAAVANGGGGSEFGIHNSLNNSFAKTLHQNTILELKLHSVTNTSSKFSTCSADGIIAVWDVNEVLQYCQNLQLKK
;
A
#
# COMPACT_ATOMS: atom_id res chain seq x y z
N MET A 1 19.41 -16.41 -11.21
CA MET A 1 18.34 -15.39 -11.28
C MET A 1 17.66 -15.40 -9.92
N SER A 2 18.06 -14.49 -9.02
CA SER A 2 17.56 -14.44 -7.64
C SER A 2 16.09 -14.01 -7.61
N ARG A 3 15.28 -14.70 -6.81
CA ARG A 3 13.87 -14.34 -6.63
C ARG A 3 13.76 -13.31 -5.50
N PRO A 4 13.03 -12.20 -5.66
CA PRO A 4 12.80 -11.26 -4.57
C PRO A 4 11.96 -11.93 -3.49
N GLU A 5 12.33 -11.70 -2.23
CA GLU A 5 11.67 -12.27 -1.05
C GLU A 5 10.94 -11.17 -0.29
N LEU A 6 9.78 -11.52 0.23
CA LEU A 6 8.91 -10.60 0.96
C LEU A 6 8.91 -10.99 2.43
N LEU A 7 9.38 -10.09 3.29
CA LEU A 7 9.39 -10.29 4.73
C LEU A 7 8.12 -9.69 5.33
N PRO A 8 7.43 -10.39 6.25
CA PRO A 8 6.32 -9.80 6.97
C PRO A 8 6.83 -8.59 7.78
N PRO A 9 6.25 -7.41 7.56
CA PRO A 9 6.62 -6.23 8.32
C PRO A 9 6.06 -6.32 9.75
N GLY A 10 6.84 -5.88 10.73
CA GLY A 10 6.41 -5.79 12.13
C GLY A 10 5.63 -4.49 12.40
N PHE A 11 6.01 -3.79 13.48
CA PHE A 11 5.39 -2.53 13.96
C PHE A 11 5.38 -1.36 12.97
N ASP A 12 6.02 -1.51 11.80
CA ASP A 12 6.09 -0.52 10.73
C ASP A 12 4.81 -0.44 9.87
N CYS A 13 3.85 -1.35 10.06
CA CYS A 13 2.53 -1.37 9.42
C CYS A 13 2.54 -1.37 7.87
N SER A 14 3.70 -1.62 7.22
CA SER A 14 3.85 -1.58 5.76
C SER A 14 4.71 -2.74 5.28
N PRO A 15 4.29 -3.55 4.30
CA PRO A 15 5.14 -4.58 3.71
C PRO A 15 6.40 -4.00 3.09
N ILE A 16 7.49 -4.75 3.15
CA ILE A 16 8.81 -4.34 2.65
C ILE A 16 9.34 -5.39 1.69
N LEU A 17 9.79 -4.94 0.53
CA LEU A 17 10.43 -5.78 -0.47
C LEU A 17 11.96 -5.76 -0.29
N TYR A 18 12.54 -6.95 -0.26
CA TYR A 18 13.99 -7.16 -0.24
C TYR A 18 14.43 -7.99 -1.45
N ASN A 19 15.65 -7.74 -1.92
CA ASN A 19 16.33 -8.61 -2.86
C ASN A 19 17.36 -9.44 -2.09
N PHE A 20 17.38 -10.75 -2.33
CA PHE A 20 18.42 -11.63 -1.81
C PHE A 20 19.20 -12.23 -2.98
N ASP A 21 20.50 -11.90 -3.09
CA ASP A 21 21.35 -12.38 -4.19
C ASP A 21 22.06 -13.71 -3.89
N GLY A 22 21.73 -14.35 -2.77
CA GLY A 22 22.40 -15.56 -2.27
C GLY A 22 23.47 -15.28 -1.20
N SER A 23 23.89 -14.03 -1.03
CA SER A 23 24.89 -13.62 -0.03
C SER A 23 24.46 -12.42 0.81
N THR A 24 23.72 -11.49 0.21
CA THR A 24 23.31 -10.23 0.82
C THR A 24 21.84 -9.97 0.64
N ILE A 25 21.21 -9.47 1.70
CA ILE A 25 19.83 -8.97 1.69
C ILE A 25 19.88 -7.45 1.49
N LYS A 26 19.26 -6.97 0.41
CA LYS A 26 19.20 -5.55 0.08
C LYS A 26 17.75 -5.05 0.14
N PHE A 27 17.52 -3.98 0.90
CA PHE A 27 16.24 -3.26 0.90
C PHE A 27 15.94 -2.68 -0.50
N ILE A 28 14.72 -2.89 -1.00
CA ILE A 28 14.24 -2.32 -2.26
C ILE A 28 13.31 -1.12 -1.99
N CYS A 29 12.18 -1.36 -1.32
CA CYS A 29 11.09 -0.39 -1.15
C CYS A 29 10.12 -0.82 -0.04
N LYS A 30 9.43 0.16 0.55
CA LYS A 30 8.17 -0.05 1.28
C LYS A 30 7.02 -0.09 0.26
N LEU A 31 6.09 -1.04 0.41
CA LEU A 31 4.97 -1.20 -0.53
C LEU A 31 3.82 -0.23 -0.24
N ASP A 32 3.79 0.28 0.98
CA ASP A 32 2.75 1.17 1.46
C ASP A 32 3.33 2.57 1.62
N VAL A 33 3.19 3.38 0.57
CA VAL A 33 3.56 4.80 0.61
C VAL A 33 2.30 5.61 0.37
N PRO A 34 2.04 6.63 1.20
CA PRO A 34 0.80 7.38 1.16
C PRO A 34 0.56 7.93 -0.24
N SER A 35 -0.68 7.76 -0.70
CA SER A 35 -1.15 8.14 -2.02
C SER A 35 -1.23 9.66 -2.24
N GLU A 36 -0.38 10.47 -1.60
CA GLU A 36 -0.32 11.91 -1.88
C GLU A 36 0.04 12.18 -3.34
N ASN A 37 0.73 11.23 -3.99
CA ASN A 37 1.06 11.30 -5.41
C ASN A 37 0.02 10.68 -6.37
N LYS A 38 -1.07 10.04 -5.89
CA LYS A 38 -2.14 9.53 -6.78
C LYS A 38 -3.14 10.62 -7.19
N ASN A 39 -3.15 11.77 -6.51
CA ASN A 39 -3.93 12.93 -6.93
C ASN A 39 -3.41 13.58 -8.23
N ASN A 40 -2.20 13.21 -8.68
CA ASN A 40 -1.61 13.69 -9.93
C ASN A 40 -1.81 12.75 -11.13
N GLN A 41 -2.57 11.64 -11.00
CA GLN A 41 -3.07 10.94 -12.19
C GLN A 41 -4.30 11.68 -12.73
N ALA A 42 -4.00 12.79 -13.38
CA ALA A 42 -4.85 13.33 -14.43
C ALA A 42 -5.22 12.18 -15.39
N ASN A 43 -6.54 12.03 -15.61
CA ASN A 43 -7.16 11.23 -16.67
C ASN A 43 -7.33 9.71 -16.42
N VAL A 44 -8.03 9.34 -15.34
CA VAL A 44 -8.60 7.98 -15.22
C VAL A 44 -10.06 8.00 -15.73
N ASN A 45 -10.27 7.63 -16.99
CA ASN A 45 -11.58 7.63 -17.68
C ASN A 45 -12.53 6.48 -17.27
N SER A 46 -12.40 5.96 -16.06
CA SER A 46 -13.36 4.97 -15.55
C SER A 46 -14.49 5.67 -14.82
N ALA A 47 -15.73 5.35 -15.17
CA ALA A 47 -16.92 5.85 -14.49
C ALA A 47 -16.81 5.69 -12.95
N PHE A 48 -16.32 4.53 -12.48
CA PHE A 48 -16.13 4.27 -11.05
C PHE A 48 -15.10 5.20 -10.40
N ALA A 49 -14.00 5.50 -11.10
CA ALA A 49 -12.99 6.44 -10.61
C ALA A 49 -13.57 7.86 -10.51
N MET A 50 -14.38 8.26 -11.51
CA MET A 50 -15.08 9.55 -11.49
C MET A 50 -16.07 9.64 -10.32
N PHE A 51 -16.87 8.59 -10.08
CA PHE A 51 -17.79 8.54 -8.94
C PHE A 51 -17.06 8.64 -7.60
N ARG A 52 -16.01 7.85 -7.37
CA ARG A 52 -15.19 7.95 -6.15
C ARG A 52 -14.60 9.35 -5.95
N ASN A 53 -14.14 10.00 -7.03
CA ASN A 53 -13.59 11.35 -6.97
C ASN A 53 -14.66 12.41 -6.73
N PHE A 54 -15.88 12.19 -7.20
CA PHE A 54 -17.03 13.05 -6.91
C PHE A 54 -17.43 12.94 -5.43
N ASP A 55 -17.57 11.72 -4.91
CA ASP A 55 -17.92 11.47 -3.50
C ASP A 55 -16.88 12.06 -2.54
N LYS A 56 -15.59 11.91 -2.84
CA LYS A 56 -14.50 12.52 -2.06
C LYS A 56 -14.62 14.04 -1.98
N ARG A 57 -14.91 14.70 -3.09
CA ARG A 57 -15.06 16.17 -3.13
C ARG A 57 -16.31 16.63 -2.37
N ALA A 58 -17.41 15.88 -2.48
CA ALA A 58 -18.65 16.16 -1.75
C ALA A 58 -18.48 15.99 -0.23
N ALA A 59 -17.73 14.98 0.23
CA ALA A 59 -17.40 14.79 1.64
C ALA A 59 -16.57 15.97 2.19
N VAL A 60 -15.56 16.42 1.45
CA VAL A 60 -14.73 17.57 1.85
C VAL A 60 -15.53 18.87 1.89
N ALA A 61 -16.43 19.09 0.93
CA ALA A 61 -17.19 20.34 0.81
C ALA A 61 -18.26 20.54 1.90
N ASN A 62 -18.80 19.45 2.46
CA ASN A 62 -19.89 19.52 3.45
C ASN A 62 -19.42 19.50 4.90
N GLY A 63 -18.12 19.63 5.18
CA GLY A 63 -17.57 19.51 6.54
C GLY A 63 -17.69 18.09 7.14
N GLY A 64 -18.47 17.21 6.51
CA GLY A 64 -18.45 15.77 6.68
C GLY A 64 -17.26 15.18 5.96
N GLY A 65 -16.05 15.55 6.38
CA GLY A 65 -14.86 14.75 6.12
C GLY A 65 -15.16 13.37 6.68
N GLY A 66 -15.64 12.48 5.81
CA GLY A 66 -16.12 11.17 6.16
C GLY A 66 -15.06 10.49 7.00
N SER A 67 -15.35 10.39 8.29
CA SER A 67 -14.71 9.45 9.18
C SER A 67 -15.10 8.05 8.68
N GLU A 68 -14.45 7.58 7.64
CA GLU A 68 -14.07 6.17 7.63
C GLU A 68 -12.89 6.09 8.62
N PHE A 69 -13.24 6.03 9.90
CA PHE A 69 -12.35 5.94 11.07
C PHE A 69 -11.36 7.11 11.30
N GLY A 70 -11.79 8.36 11.08
CA GLY A 70 -11.00 9.56 11.38
C GLY A 70 -11.44 10.23 12.68
N ILE A 71 -10.90 9.81 13.83
CA ILE A 71 -10.87 10.67 15.02
C ILE A 71 -10.07 11.91 14.65
N HIS A 72 -10.69 13.08 14.77
CA HIS A 72 -10.01 14.37 14.77
C HIS A 72 -8.88 14.31 15.80
N ASN A 73 -7.65 14.17 15.32
CA ASN A 73 -6.49 14.51 16.10
C ASN A 73 -5.66 15.53 15.35
N SER A 74 -6.09 16.79 15.51
CA SER A 74 -5.18 17.93 15.62
C SER A 74 -4.26 17.75 16.84
N LEU A 75 -3.50 16.66 16.84
CA LEU A 75 -2.33 16.44 17.67
C LEU A 75 -1.28 15.90 16.70
N ASN A 76 -0.19 16.63 16.62
CA ASN A 76 1.02 16.30 15.88
C ASN A 76 1.60 14.97 16.39
N ASN A 77 1.03 13.84 15.95
CA ASN A 77 1.50 12.52 16.36
C ASN A 77 1.52 11.63 15.13
N SER A 78 2.71 11.47 14.55
CA SER A 78 3.35 10.21 14.10
C SER A 78 2.52 8.96 13.73
N PHE A 79 1.26 9.06 13.32
CA PHE A 79 0.53 7.92 12.75
C PHE A 79 1.06 7.66 11.35
N ALA A 80 1.63 6.47 11.14
CA ALA A 80 2.08 6.03 9.84
C ALA A 80 0.89 6.06 8.86
N LYS A 81 1.04 6.77 7.75
CA LYS A 81 0.02 6.88 6.68
C LYS A 81 -0.01 5.60 5.81
N THR A 82 0.00 4.44 6.43
CA THR A 82 -0.01 3.12 5.80
C THR A 82 -1.45 2.60 5.70
N LEU A 83 -1.74 1.73 4.72
CA LEU A 83 -2.99 0.98 4.61
C LEU A 83 -3.33 0.25 5.91
N HIS A 84 -2.36 -0.47 6.49
CA HIS A 84 -2.53 -1.03 7.83
C HIS A 84 -2.25 0.05 8.87
N GLN A 85 -3.08 0.08 9.92
CA GLN A 85 -2.99 1.02 11.05
C GLN A 85 -2.54 0.32 12.33
N ASN A 86 -2.10 -0.94 12.21
CA ASN A 86 -1.51 -1.71 13.29
C ASN A 86 -0.50 -2.73 12.72
N THR A 87 0.13 -3.48 13.62
CA THR A 87 1.14 -4.48 13.31
C THR A 87 0.57 -5.54 12.37
N ILE A 88 1.26 -5.78 11.26
CA ILE A 88 0.99 -6.89 10.35
C ILE A 88 1.45 -8.17 11.04
N LEU A 89 0.54 -9.13 11.17
CA LEU A 89 0.73 -10.35 11.93
C LEU A 89 1.19 -11.51 11.03
N GLU A 90 0.66 -11.56 9.81
CA GLU A 90 0.96 -12.65 8.88
C GLU A 90 1.07 -12.13 7.45
N LEU A 91 1.93 -12.79 6.68
CA LEU A 91 2.02 -12.65 5.24
C LEU A 91 1.88 -14.04 4.61
N LYS A 92 1.00 -14.17 3.62
CA LYS A 92 0.72 -15.46 2.99
C LYS A 92 0.56 -15.32 1.49
N LEU A 93 1.01 -16.35 0.76
CA LEU A 93 0.69 -16.47 -0.65
C LEU A 93 -0.83 -16.66 -0.80
N HIS A 94 -1.48 -15.79 -1.56
CA HIS A 94 -2.92 -15.80 -1.76
C HIS A 94 -3.30 -16.66 -2.97
N SER A 95 -2.68 -16.40 -4.12
CA SER A 95 -2.97 -17.11 -5.36
C SER A 95 -1.80 -17.04 -6.33
N VAL A 96 -1.55 -18.13 -7.05
CA VAL A 96 -0.57 -18.18 -8.13
C VAL A 96 -1.24 -18.72 -9.39
N THR A 97 -1.15 -17.94 -10.46
CA THR A 97 -1.50 -18.35 -11.82
C THR A 97 -0.27 -18.19 -12.71
N ASN A 98 -0.38 -18.64 -13.97
CA ASN A 98 0.68 -18.45 -14.96
C ASN A 98 0.98 -16.97 -15.26
N THR A 99 0.03 -16.07 -14.96
CA THR A 99 0.09 -14.65 -15.34
C THR A 99 0.13 -13.70 -14.15
N SER A 100 -0.27 -14.13 -12.96
CA SER A 100 -0.31 -13.29 -11.77
C SER A 100 -0.01 -14.08 -10.51
N SER A 101 0.77 -13.50 -9.62
CA SER A 101 0.96 -13.99 -8.26
C SER A 101 0.49 -12.92 -7.31
N LYS A 102 -0.30 -13.31 -6.30
CA LYS A 102 -0.80 -12.41 -5.27
C LYS A 102 -0.44 -12.95 -3.90
N PHE A 103 -0.15 -12.05 -2.98
CA PHE A 103 0.01 -12.36 -1.57
C PHE A 103 -0.94 -11.50 -0.74
N SER A 104 -1.22 -11.94 0.47
CA SER A 104 -2.06 -11.23 1.43
C SER A 104 -1.30 -10.92 2.70
N THR A 105 -1.65 -9.80 3.32
CA THR A 105 -1.23 -9.45 4.68
C THR A 105 -2.45 -9.35 5.58
N CYS A 106 -2.36 -9.88 6.80
CA CYS A 106 -3.35 -9.63 7.85
C CYS A 106 -2.69 -8.85 8.99
N SER A 107 -3.46 -7.96 9.61
CA SER A 107 -2.96 -7.07 10.66
C SER A 107 -3.89 -7.10 11.88
N ALA A 108 -3.35 -6.70 13.03
CA ALA A 108 -4.12 -6.53 14.26
C ALA A 108 -5.18 -5.42 14.18
N ASP A 109 -5.19 -4.62 13.10
CA ASP A 109 -6.28 -3.68 12.78
C ASP A 109 -7.53 -4.38 12.19
N GLY A 110 -7.47 -5.69 11.94
CA GLY A 110 -8.56 -6.46 11.36
C GLY A 110 -8.65 -6.38 9.83
N ILE A 111 -7.73 -5.70 9.17
CA ILE A 111 -7.66 -5.58 7.71
C ILE A 111 -6.89 -6.77 7.14
N ILE A 112 -7.42 -7.33 6.05
CA ILE A 112 -6.71 -8.24 5.16
C ILE A 112 -6.52 -7.52 3.82
N ALA A 113 -5.27 -7.25 3.46
CA ALA A 113 -4.92 -6.60 2.19
C ALA A 113 -4.36 -7.64 1.22
N VAL A 114 -4.77 -7.55 -0.06
CA VAL A 114 -4.25 -8.40 -1.14
C VAL A 114 -3.43 -7.55 -2.08
N TRP A 115 -2.25 -8.06 -2.44
CA TRP A 115 -1.24 -7.36 -3.22
C TRP A 115 -0.91 -8.18 -4.47
N ASP A 116 -0.89 -7.54 -5.64
CA ASP A 116 -0.39 -8.19 -6.86
C ASP A 116 1.12 -7.99 -6.98
N VAL A 117 1.86 -9.08 -7.14
CA VAL A 117 3.32 -9.08 -7.18
C VAL A 117 3.84 -8.26 -8.37
N ASN A 118 3.18 -8.31 -9.52
CA ASN A 118 3.64 -7.59 -10.70
C ASN A 118 3.46 -6.08 -10.51
N GLU A 119 2.31 -5.65 -9.96
CA GLU A 119 2.05 -4.25 -9.65
C GLU A 119 3.03 -3.71 -8.61
N VAL A 120 3.31 -4.50 -7.58
CA VAL A 120 4.30 -4.19 -6.53
C VAL A 120 5.71 -4.01 -7.11
N LEU A 121 6.15 -4.93 -7.96
CA LEU A 121 7.48 -4.85 -8.57
C LEU A 121 7.60 -3.62 -9.48
N GLN A 122 6.58 -3.38 -10.31
CA GLN A 122 6.54 -2.21 -11.19
C GLN A 122 6.56 -0.90 -10.39
N TYR A 123 5.80 -0.85 -9.29
CA TYR A 123 5.80 0.30 -8.38
C TYR A 123 7.20 0.58 -7.82
N CYS A 124 7.88 -0.45 -7.33
CA CYS A 124 9.21 -0.30 -6.73
C CYS A 124 10.29 0.07 -7.75
N GLN A 125 10.21 -0.44 -8.98
CA GLN A 125 11.08 -0.02 -10.07
C GLN A 125 10.90 1.47 -10.38
N ASN A 126 9.65 1.93 -10.49
CA ASN A 126 9.33 3.34 -10.75
C ASN A 126 9.81 4.28 -9.64
N LEU A 127 9.84 3.83 -8.38
CA LEU A 127 10.41 4.61 -7.28
C LEU A 127 11.93 4.76 -7.39
N GLN A 128 12.63 3.75 -7.90
CA GLN A 128 14.09 3.78 -8.03
C GLN A 128 14.56 4.70 -9.17
N LEU A 129 13.78 4.80 -10.25
CA LEU A 129 14.06 5.70 -11.38
C LEU A 129 13.89 7.20 -11.03
N LYS A 130 13.23 7.51 -9.92
CA LYS A 130 12.99 8.89 -9.46
C LYS A 130 14.04 9.41 -8.47
N LYS A 131 15.04 8.60 -8.13
CA LYS A 131 16.17 8.97 -7.27
C LYS A 131 17.38 9.33 -8.13
#